data_AF-A0A0F2S2Y3-F1
#
_entry.id   AF-A0A0F2S2Y3-F1
#
_cell.length_a   1.000
_cell.length_b   1.000
_cell.length_c   1.000
_cell.angle_alpha   90.00
_cell.angle_beta   90.00
_cell.angle_gamma   90.00
#
_symmetry.space_group_name_H-M   'P 1'
#
loop_
_entity.id
_entity.type
_entity.pdbx_description
1 polymer ?
#
loop_
_entity_poly.entity_id
_entity_poly.type
_entity_poly.pdbx_seq_one_letter_code
_entity_poly.pdbx_strand_id
1 'polypeptide(L)'
;MGAEMADGAITIRGVTYASAAAAARAFGVTRAAVYAARDLGRLDAVGIGSGNAGARCRPVVICGLSFPSITAAAQAVGADKKYISHRIATGAGLGADLRTRFETLRCARHAAALARVVAAERARHARVWK
;
A
#
# COMPACT_ATOMS: atom_id res chain seq x y z
N MET A 1 -0.24 -18.09 -40.38
CA MET A 1 0.26 -18.46 -39.04
C MET A 1 -0.95 -18.62 -38.13
N GLY A 2 -1.66 -19.75 -38.26
CA GLY A 2 -2.89 -20.02 -37.52
C GLY A 2 -2.58 -20.73 -36.21
N ALA A 3 -2.87 -20.07 -35.10
CA ALA A 3 -3.16 -20.71 -33.82
C ALA A 3 -4.64 -20.46 -33.53
N GLU A 4 -5.46 -20.93 -34.46
CA GLU A 4 -6.91 -21.01 -34.33
C GLU A 4 -7.21 -22.40 -33.80
N MET A 5 -8.17 -22.50 -32.88
CA MET A 5 -8.80 -23.72 -32.35
C MET A 5 -8.30 -24.20 -30.97
N ALA A 6 -9.28 -24.23 -30.05
CA ALA A 6 -9.28 -24.86 -28.72
C ALA A 6 -8.67 -24.09 -27.53
N ASP A 7 -9.01 -22.81 -27.36
CA ASP A 7 -9.22 -22.31 -26.00
C ASP A 7 -10.73 -22.24 -25.79
N GLY A 8 -11.27 -23.26 -25.11
CA GLY A 8 -12.70 -23.45 -24.92
C GLY A 8 -13.39 -22.17 -24.46
N ALA A 9 -14.57 -21.91 -25.02
CA ALA A 9 -15.38 -20.75 -24.66
C ALA A 9 -15.48 -20.64 -23.13
N ILE A 10 -15.25 -19.43 -22.61
CA ILE A 10 -15.18 -19.18 -21.17
C ILE A 10 -16.39 -18.34 -20.80
N THR A 11 -17.26 -18.89 -19.95
CA THR A 11 -18.37 -18.16 -19.36
C THR A 11 -17.90 -17.50 -18.07
N ILE A 12 -18.00 -16.18 -18.01
CA ILE A 12 -17.65 -15.38 -16.83
C ILE A 12 -18.86 -14.52 -16.48
N ARG A 13 -19.46 -14.71 -15.30
CA ARG A 13 -20.62 -13.93 -14.81
C ARG A 13 -21.79 -13.88 -15.81
N GLY A 14 -22.06 -15.01 -16.47
CA GLY A 14 -23.13 -15.12 -17.47
C GLY A 14 -22.79 -14.55 -18.85
N VAL A 15 -21.58 -14.01 -19.07
CA VAL A 15 -21.11 -13.59 -20.39
C VAL A 15 -20.16 -14.63 -20.96
N THR A 16 -20.49 -15.19 -22.12
CA THR A 16 -19.66 -16.17 -22.81
C THR A 16 -18.67 -15.46 -23.72
N TYR A 17 -17.37 -15.67 -23.48
CA TYR A 17 -16.29 -15.15 -24.29
C TYR A 17 -15.70 -16.25 -25.17
N ALA A 18 -15.40 -15.91 -26.42
CA ALA A 18 -14.81 -16.85 -27.38
C ALA A 18 -13.40 -17.31 -27.00
N SER A 19 -12.70 -16.58 -26.12
CA SER A 19 -11.36 -16.94 -25.67
C SER A 19 -10.98 -16.21 -24.37
N ALA A 20 -10.04 -16.79 -23.61
CA ALA A 20 -9.41 -16.15 -22.45
C ALA A 20 -8.82 -14.77 -22.78
N ALA A 21 -8.32 -14.56 -24.01
CA ALA A 21 -7.78 -13.27 -24.42
C ALA A 21 -8.87 -12.18 -24.55
N ALA A 22 -10.05 -12.55 -25.04
CA ALA A 22 -11.18 -11.64 -25.15
C ALA A 22 -11.73 -11.28 -23.76
N ALA A 23 -11.88 -12.26 -22.88
CA ALA A 23 -12.23 -12.04 -21.48
C ALA A 23 -11.22 -11.13 -20.76
N ALA A 24 -9.92 -11.39 -20.92
CA ALA A 24 -8.86 -10.59 -20.32
C ALA A 24 -8.94 -9.11 -20.72
N ARG A 25 -9.20 -8.83 -22.00
CA ARG A 25 -9.39 -7.46 -22.50
C ARG A 25 -10.64 -6.80 -21.92
N ALA A 26 -11.75 -7.52 -21.83
CA ALA A 26 -13.01 -6.99 -21.29
C ALA A 26 -12.89 -6.62 -19.79
N PHE A 27 -12.18 -7.43 -19.01
CA PHE A 27 -11.99 -7.22 -17.58
C PHE A 27 -10.72 -6.45 -17.21
N GLY A 28 -9.86 -6.10 -18.18
CA GLY A 28 -8.60 -5.40 -17.95
C GLY A 28 -7.56 -6.22 -17.16
N VAL A 29 -7.62 -7.56 -17.23
CA VAL A 29 -6.72 -8.47 -16.52
C VAL A 29 -5.73 -9.15 -17.47
N THR A 30 -4.74 -9.86 -16.92
CA THR A 30 -3.82 -10.66 -17.73
C THR A 30 -4.43 -12.01 -18.11
N ARG A 31 -4.01 -12.59 -19.25
CA ARG A 31 -4.43 -13.94 -19.67
C ARG A 31 -4.10 -14.99 -18.60
N ALA A 32 -2.94 -14.86 -17.96
CA ALA A 32 -2.52 -15.74 -16.86
C ALA A 32 -3.49 -15.71 -15.68
N ALA A 33 -4.06 -14.54 -15.34
CA ALA A 33 -5.06 -14.44 -14.28
C ALA A 33 -6.37 -15.16 -14.65
N VAL A 34 -6.77 -15.16 -15.93
CA VAL A 34 -7.95 -15.87 -16.41
C VAL A 34 -7.73 -17.39 -16.36
N TYR A 35 -6.56 -17.88 -16.81
CA TYR A 35 -6.23 -19.31 -16.67
C TYR A 35 -6.13 -19.76 -15.21
N ALA A 36 -5.51 -18.95 -14.36
CA ALA A 36 -5.44 -19.23 -12.92
C ALA A 36 -6.84 -19.26 -12.29
N ALA A 37 -7.74 -18.34 -12.68
CA ALA A 37 -9.13 -18.37 -12.23
C ALA A 37 -9.91 -19.59 -12.75
N ARG A 38 -9.61 -20.05 -13.97
CA ARG A 38 -10.17 -21.29 -14.54
C ARG A 38 -9.73 -22.51 -13.74
N ASP A 39 -8.43 -22.61 -13.44
CA ASP A 39 -7.84 -23.71 -12.68
C ASP A 39 -8.39 -23.77 -11.24
N LEU A 40 -8.57 -22.59 -10.62
CA LEU A 40 -9.14 -22.45 -9.28
C LEU A 40 -10.67 -22.57 -9.25
N GLY A 41 -11.35 -22.70 -10.40
CA GLY A 41 -12.81 -22.71 -10.49
C GLY A 41 -13.49 -21.41 -10.07
N ARG A 42 -12.76 -20.29 -10.10
CA ARG A 42 -13.20 -18.94 -9.67
C ARG A 42 -13.32 -17.97 -10.83
N LEU A 43 -13.87 -18.44 -11.96
CA LEU A 43 -14.06 -17.61 -13.15
C LEU A 43 -14.92 -16.37 -12.87
N ASP A 44 -15.92 -16.48 -11.98
CA ASP A 44 -16.77 -15.34 -11.59
C ASP A 44 -16.05 -14.25 -10.78
N ALA A 45 -14.86 -14.56 -10.25
CA ALA A 45 -14.01 -13.63 -9.51
C ALA A 45 -12.97 -12.91 -10.39
N VAL A 46 -12.92 -13.20 -11.69
CA VAL A 46 -12.00 -12.53 -12.63
C VAL A 46 -12.29 -11.03 -12.66
N GLY A 47 -11.24 -10.22 -12.47
CA GLY A 47 -11.35 -8.75 -12.45
C GLY A 47 -11.87 -8.14 -11.14
N ILE A 48 -12.43 -8.94 -10.24
CA ILE A 48 -12.58 -8.56 -8.83
C ILE A 48 -11.19 -8.74 -8.25
N GLY A 49 -10.40 -7.68 -8.13
CA GLY A 49 -9.08 -7.77 -7.53
C GLY A 49 -9.16 -8.63 -6.26
N SER A 50 -8.31 -9.66 -6.16
CA SER A 50 -8.12 -10.39 -4.90
C SER A 50 -7.95 -9.33 -3.83
N GLY A 51 -8.84 -9.31 -2.84
CA GLY A 51 -9.02 -8.25 -1.85
C GLY A 51 -7.79 -8.01 -0.97
N ASN A 52 -6.70 -7.57 -1.59
CA ASN A 52 -5.57 -6.92 -0.93
C ASN A 52 -5.91 -5.46 -0.59
N ALA A 53 -7.19 -5.09 -0.69
CA ALA A 53 -7.75 -3.95 0.02
C ALA A 53 -7.73 -4.25 1.54
N GLY A 54 -6.55 -4.10 2.16
CA GLY A 54 -6.48 -3.82 3.59
C GLY A 54 -6.63 -4.99 4.56
N ALA A 55 -6.39 -6.25 4.16
CA ALA A 55 -6.58 -7.42 5.01
C ALA A 55 -5.88 -7.38 6.40
N ARG A 56 -4.91 -6.47 6.67
CA ARG A 56 -4.27 -6.34 8.00
C ARG A 56 -3.87 -4.91 8.39
N CYS A 57 -4.69 -3.90 8.13
CA CYS A 57 -4.55 -2.61 8.82
C CYS A 57 -5.00 -2.76 10.29
N ARG A 58 -4.29 -3.58 11.08
CA ARG A 58 -4.51 -3.67 12.53
C ARG A 58 -4.13 -2.30 13.12
N PRO A 59 -5.08 -1.53 13.67
CA PRO A 59 -4.75 -0.25 14.26
C PRO A 59 -3.83 -0.49 15.45
N VAL A 60 -2.73 0.26 15.52
CA VAL A 60 -1.73 0.13 16.58
C VAL A 60 -1.72 1.41 17.37
N VAL A 61 -1.90 1.30 18.68
CA VAL A 61 -1.72 2.43 19.59
C VAL A 61 -0.28 2.43 20.09
N ILE A 62 0.47 3.47 19.76
CA ILE A 62 1.84 3.69 20.25
C ILE A 62 1.88 5.03 20.97
N CYS A 63 2.30 5.03 22.24
CA CYS A 63 2.42 6.24 23.06
C CYS A 63 1.13 7.10 23.10
N GLY A 64 -0.05 6.46 23.10
CA GLY A 64 -1.35 7.14 23.10
C GLY A 64 -1.84 7.63 21.73
N LEU A 65 -1.04 7.46 20.67
CA LEU A 65 -1.41 7.78 19.29
C LEU A 65 -1.87 6.51 18.57
N SER A 66 -3.06 6.58 17.97
CA SER A 66 -3.62 5.50 17.16
C SER A 66 -3.14 5.64 15.71
N PHE A 67 -2.51 4.59 15.19
CA PHE A 67 -2.08 4.51 13.81
C PHE A 67 -2.92 3.48 13.06
N PRO A 68 -3.25 3.71 11.78
CA PRO A 68 -4.04 2.78 10.99
C PRO A 68 -3.29 1.48 10.68
N SER A 69 -1.96 1.45 10.81
CA SER A 69 -1.13 0.27 10.50
C SER A 69 0.23 0.32 11.18
N ILE A 70 0.86 -0.85 11.37
CA ILE A 70 2.26 -0.98 11.84
C ILE A 70 3.22 -0.19 10.95
N THR A 71 3.02 -0.22 9.62
CA THR A 71 3.87 0.54 8.68
C THR A 71 3.75 2.06 8.89
N ALA A 72 2.54 2.57 9.10
CA ALA A 72 2.32 3.98 9.36
C ALA A 72 2.95 4.40 10.70
N ALA A 73 2.80 3.55 11.72
CA ALA A 73 3.43 3.75 13.02
C ALA A 73 4.97 3.74 12.94
N ALA A 74 5.55 2.78 12.21
CA ALA A 74 6.98 2.68 11.95
C ALA A 74 7.54 3.94 11.28
N GLN A 75 6.84 4.46 10.26
CA GLN A 75 7.24 5.68 9.57
C GLN A 75 7.12 6.93 10.45
N ALA A 76 6.07 7.01 11.27
CA ALA A 76 5.85 8.12 12.17
C ALA A 76 6.90 8.17 13.30
N VAL A 77 7.23 7.00 13.85
CA VAL A 77 8.17 6.85 14.98
C VAL A 77 9.62 6.66 14.53
N GLY A 78 9.86 6.43 13.23
CA GLY A 78 11.19 6.18 12.69
C GLY A 78 11.83 4.88 13.19
N ALA A 79 11.00 3.88 13.48
CA ALA A 79 11.45 2.58 13.99
C ALA A 79 11.18 1.48 12.96
N ASP A 80 11.95 0.38 13.06
CA ASP A 80 11.76 -0.76 12.17
C ASP A 80 10.43 -1.49 12.41
N LYS A 81 9.79 -1.96 11.34
CA LYS A 81 8.49 -2.65 11.41
C LYS A 81 8.57 -3.94 12.22
N LYS A 82 9.65 -4.71 12.09
CA LYS A 82 9.84 -5.97 12.84
C LYS A 82 10.02 -5.68 14.31
N TYR A 83 10.75 -4.62 14.66
CA TYR A 83 10.92 -4.20 16.05
C TYR A 83 9.55 -3.88 16.70
N ILE A 84 8.70 -3.11 16.04
CA ILE A 84 7.35 -2.80 16.53
C ILE A 84 6.50 -4.07 16.65
N SER A 85 6.49 -4.92 15.62
CA SER A 85 5.73 -6.18 15.63
C SER A 85 6.17 -7.13 16.74
N HIS A 86 7.49 -7.25 16.96
CA HIS A 86 8.07 -8.09 18.01
C HIS A 86 7.68 -7.54 19.39
N ARG A 87 7.78 -6.23 19.60
CA ARG A 87 7.41 -5.58 20.87
C ARG A 87 5.93 -5.72 21.21
N ILE A 88 5.05 -5.61 20.20
CA ILE A 88 3.60 -5.87 20.37
C ILE A 88 3.37 -7.33 20.77
N ALA A 89 4.06 -8.28 20.14
CA ALA A 89 3.91 -9.70 20.43
C ALA A 89 4.46 -10.09 21.82
N THR A 90 5.55 -9.45 22.26
CA THR A 90 6.15 -9.65 23.60
C THR A 90 5.34 -8.95 24.72
N GLY A 91 4.40 -8.05 24.39
CA GLY A 91 3.64 -7.29 25.38
C GLY A 91 4.47 -6.25 26.16
N ALA A 92 5.73 -6.05 25.79
CA ALA A 92 6.63 -5.11 26.44
C ALA A 92 6.22 -3.68 26.06
N GLY A 93 5.66 -2.93 27.03
CA GLY A 93 5.10 -1.59 26.86
C GLY A 93 5.92 -0.69 25.92
N LEU A 94 5.29 -0.24 24.83
CA LEU A 94 5.89 0.60 23.79
C LEU A 94 6.13 2.06 24.25
N GLY A 95 6.02 2.36 25.55
CA GLY A 95 5.67 3.70 26.04
C GLY A 95 6.79 4.73 26.12
N ALA A 96 7.98 4.39 26.66
CA ALA A 96 8.99 5.40 27.02
C ALA A 96 10.02 5.65 25.91
N ASP A 97 10.75 4.62 25.46
CA ASP A 97 11.81 4.74 24.44
C ASP A 97 11.30 5.29 23.09
N LEU A 98 10.12 4.82 22.66
CA LEU A 98 9.51 5.24 21.40
C LEU A 98 8.93 6.65 21.49
N ARG A 99 8.53 7.12 22.68
CA ARG A 99 8.03 8.48 22.88
C ARG A 99 9.15 9.51 22.75
N THR A 100 10.28 9.28 23.41
CA THR A 100 11.48 10.12 23.29
C THR A 100 11.97 10.19 21.84
N ARG A 101 12.00 9.05 21.14
CA ARG A 101 12.36 9.01 19.71
C ARG A 101 11.36 9.77 18.84
N PHE A 102 10.06 9.59 19.07
CA PHE A 102 9.01 10.29 18.33
C PHE A 102 9.06 11.81 18.52
N GLU A 103 9.25 12.28 19.76
CA GLU A 103 9.40 13.71 20.07
C GLU A 103 10.65 14.30 19.40
N THR A 104 11.78 13.59 19.44
CA THR A 104 13.01 13.99 18.74
C THR A 104 12.78 14.12 17.23
N LEU A 105 12.11 13.15 16.60
CA LEU A 105 11.78 13.19 15.17
C LEU A 105 10.80 14.31 14.83
N ARG A 106 9.82 14.58 15.69
CA ARG A 106 8.85 15.66 15.50
C ARG A 106 9.55 17.03 15.52
N CYS A 107 10.47 17.24 16.46
CA CYS A 107 11.33 18.43 16.50
C CYS A 107 12.21 18.54 15.25
N ALA A 108 12.86 17.44 14.83
CA ALA A 108 13.71 17.43 13.65
C ALA A 108 12.94 17.74 12.35
N ARG A 109 11.75 17.15 12.16
CA ARG A 109 10.89 17.43 10.99
C ARG A 109 10.38 18.87 10.99
N HIS A 110 10.01 19.40 12.14
CA HIS A 110 9.57 20.78 12.28
C HIS A 110 10.71 21.77 11.97
N ALA A 111 11.90 21.55 12.53
CA ALA A 111 13.10 22.33 12.22
C ALA A 111 13.45 22.29 10.73
N ALA A 112 13.39 21.11 10.10
CA ALA A 112 13.62 20.96 8.67
C ALA A 112 12.54 21.63 7.82
N ALA A 113 11.30 21.72 8.30
CA ALA A 113 10.23 22.46 7.62
C ALA A 113 10.49 23.97 7.68
N LEU A 114 10.82 24.49 8.86
CA LEU A 114 11.17 25.91 9.04
C LEU A 114 12.39 26.29 8.19
N ALA A 115 13.43 25.45 8.15
CA ALA A 115 14.60 25.69 7.29
C ALA A 115 14.23 25.80 5.80
N ARG A 116 13.27 25.00 5.31
CA ARG A 116 12.77 25.10 3.93
C ARG A 116 12.00 26.40 3.68
N VAL A 117 11.17 26.83 4.63
CA VAL A 117 10.42 28.10 4.53
C VAL A 117 11.39 29.27 4.50
N VAL A 118 12.35 29.31 5.42
CA VAL A 118 13.37 30.37 5.49
C VAL A 118 14.23 30.39 4.22
N ALA A 119 14.62 29.22 3.70
CA ALA A 119 15.35 29.13 2.43
C ALA A 119 14.51 29.68 1.25
N ALA A 120 13.21 29.37 1.21
CA ALA A 120 12.30 29.87 0.19
C ALA A 120 12.09 31.39 0.29
N GLU A 121 11.99 31.94 1.51
CA GLU A 121 11.88 33.38 1.75
C GLU A 121 13.13 34.14 1.31
N ARG A 122 14.33 33.64 1.66
CA ARG A 122 15.60 34.20 1.17
C ARG A 122 15.68 34.20 -0.36
N ALA A 123 15.24 33.12 -1.01
CA ALA A 123 15.21 33.01 -2.47
C ALA A 123 14.17 33.94 -3.14
N ARG A 124 13.14 34.38 -2.41
CA ARG A 124 12.18 35.40 -2.87
C ARG A 124 12.77 36.80 -2.75
N HIS A 125 13.36 37.13 -1.60
CA HIS A 125 13.98 38.44 -1.37
C HIS A 125 15.14 38.71 -2.34
N ALA A 126 15.97 37.69 -2.61
CA ALA A 126 17.06 37.78 -3.59
C ALA A 126 16.58 38.02 -5.03
N ARG A 127 15.32 37.70 -5.35
CA ARG A 127 14.72 37.93 -6.68
C ARG A 127 14.12 39.33 -6.85
N VAL A 128 13.76 40.01 -5.76
CA VAL A 128 13.10 41.33 -5.78
C VAL A 128 14.13 42.46 -5.94
N TRP A 129 15.39 42.23 -5.57
CA TRP A 129 16.48 43.23 -5.60
C TRP A 129 17.41 43.08 -6.82
N LYS A 130 16.93 42.47 -7.90
CA LYS A 130 17.66 42.27 -9.16
C LYS A 130 16.90 42.89 -10.31
#